data_AF-A0A381NJB4-F1
#
_entry.id   AF-A0A381NJB4-F1
#
_cell.length_a   1.000
_cell.length_b   1.000
_cell.length_c   1.000
_cell.angle_alpha   90.00
_cell.angle_beta   90.00
_cell.angle_gamma   90.00
#
_symmetry.space_group_name_H-M   'P 1'
#
loop_
_entity.id
_entity.type
_entity.pdbx_description
1 polymer ?
#
loop_
_entity_poly.entity_id
_entity_poly.type
_entity_poly.pdbx_seq_one_letter_code
_entity_poly.pdbx_strand_id
1 'polypeptide(L)'
;MLDFMGKDGFVWFVGVVEDRHDPEKMGRLRVRALGHHSSDLSKIPTEDLPWAYVMAPTTTSSMHGLGETPHFIVQGSWVLGFFRDEEKQQPIILGTLPGLNTELADTNKGFNDPEGVYPLQVGINDVSKLSKAASAEFHPSVQLRRYKRETSVPLATKPRIPDVSNTLKTDPVRETWDERVAKSNTASFYPFNHVHESEIGHVHEIDDTPGAARIHRQHAIGTFEEWHPDGARVVHTMHDNYEIISGDNNIFIHKRQDGGGDLNITVEGNCCQYIKGDYTLEVEGNFTQKIHKNKQIHIGAGGAGNKEEAIEGSHSYLVNQSFIGAVGIAEEDPKDFQLTVGGNSTWNTTGNLDIHTDANLSIFAMKDTTMSTVENLSLTTVSGIMSFLSLQNKLNMKSAKAMNLKTEADGLTITSLDFSTWNSTGLVTEVFSASQITGITGSLDLDTSAGMDIDAGANIDIDSTSNINLNEGS
;
A
#
# COMPACT_ATOMS: atom_id res chain seq x y z
N MET A 1 57.16 -35.03 -48.85
CA MET A 1 56.94 -33.83 -49.68
C MET A 1 55.95 -33.00 -48.88
N LEU A 2 56.27 -31.76 -48.53
CA LEU A 2 55.36 -30.90 -47.78
C LEU A 2 54.32 -30.40 -48.79
N ASP A 3 53.19 -31.08 -48.88
CA ASP A 3 52.08 -30.63 -49.72
C ASP A 3 51.61 -29.28 -49.19
N PHE A 4 51.66 -28.28 -50.07
CA PHE A 4 51.33 -26.91 -49.73
C PHE A 4 49.81 -26.78 -49.70
N MET A 5 49.23 -26.78 -48.49
CA MET A 5 47.80 -26.49 -48.29
C MET A 5 47.34 -25.30 -49.16
N GLY A 6 46.36 -25.54 -50.02
CA GLY A 6 45.72 -24.52 -50.86
C GLY A 6 46.21 -24.42 -52.31
N LYS A 7 47.11 -25.31 -52.78
CA LYS A 7 47.51 -25.37 -54.20
C LYS A 7 46.86 -26.53 -54.99
N ASP A 8 46.15 -27.42 -54.31
CA ASP A 8 45.70 -28.72 -54.83
C ASP A 8 44.24 -28.69 -55.34
N GLY A 9 43.78 -27.52 -55.80
CA GLY A 9 42.43 -27.30 -56.31
C GLY A 9 41.37 -27.02 -55.22
N PHE A 10 40.12 -26.77 -55.64
CA PHE A 10 38.98 -26.49 -54.76
C PHE A 10 37.83 -27.44 -55.09
N VAL A 11 37.61 -28.45 -54.23
CA VAL A 11 36.52 -29.42 -54.38
C VAL A 11 35.43 -29.10 -53.36
N TRP A 12 34.30 -28.59 -53.84
CA TRP A 12 33.14 -28.27 -53.01
C TRP A 12 32.16 -29.45 -52.94
N PHE A 13 31.32 -29.47 -51.90
CA PHE A 13 30.24 -30.44 -51.74
C PHE A 13 29.00 -29.79 -51.12
N VAL A 14 27.84 -30.39 -51.37
CA VAL A 14 26.64 -30.21 -50.57
C VAL A 14 26.42 -31.48 -49.78
N GLY A 15 25.98 -31.38 -48.53
CA GLY A 15 25.77 -32.55 -47.67
C GLY A 15 24.80 -32.27 -46.54
N VAL A 16 24.54 -33.30 -45.74
CA VAL A 16 23.67 -33.23 -44.57
C VAL A 16 24.46 -33.56 -43.32
N VAL A 17 24.26 -32.77 -42.27
CA VAL A 17 24.84 -33.02 -40.94
C VAL A 17 24.12 -34.19 -40.29
N GLU A 18 24.85 -35.21 -39.87
CA GLU A 18 24.28 -36.39 -39.21
C GLU A 18 24.64 -36.48 -37.73
N ASP A 19 25.72 -35.83 -37.30
CA ASP A 19 26.15 -35.86 -35.90
C ASP A 19 26.86 -34.56 -35.51
N ARG A 20 26.53 -34.07 -34.30
CA ARG A 20 27.06 -32.85 -33.70
C ARG A 20 27.74 -33.08 -32.34
N HIS A 21 27.85 -34.33 -31.90
CA HIS A 21 28.45 -34.69 -30.61
C HIS A 21 29.98 -34.75 -30.69
N ASP A 22 30.61 -33.61 -30.98
CA ASP A 22 32.06 -33.48 -31.09
C ASP A 22 32.77 -33.82 -29.76
N PRO A 23 33.58 -34.90 -29.69
CA PRO A 23 34.30 -35.27 -28.47
C PRO A 23 35.24 -34.17 -27.95
N GLU A 24 35.78 -33.35 -28.86
CA GLU A 24 36.72 -32.26 -28.56
C GLU A 24 36.02 -30.92 -28.27
N LYS A 25 34.69 -30.85 -28.42
CA LYS A 25 33.88 -29.65 -28.17
C LYS A 25 34.37 -28.41 -28.95
N MET A 26 34.89 -28.62 -30.16
CA MET A 26 35.34 -27.55 -31.08
C MET A 26 34.23 -27.10 -32.04
N GLY A 27 33.01 -27.64 -31.92
CA GLY A 27 31.91 -27.36 -32.83
C GLY A 27 32.09 -28.02 -34.21
N ARG A 28 32.84 -29.12 -34.28
CA ARG A 28 32.94 -29.92 -35.50
C ARG A 28 31.67 -30.74 -35.70
N LEU A 29 31.36 -31.06 -36.95
CA LEU A 29 30.15 -31.80 -37.32
C LEU A 29 30.52 -32.94 -38.27
N ARG A 30 29.81 -34.07 -38.21
CA ARG A 30 29.92 -35.12 -39.22
C ARG A 30 28.92 -34.85 -40.33
N VAL A 31 29.41 -34.78 -41.56
CA VAL A 31 28.60 -34.46 -42.74
C VAL A 31 28.69 -35.56 -43.77
N ARG A 32 27.54 -36.03 -44.23
CA ARG A 32 27.45 -36.93 -45.38
C ARG A 32 27.40 -36.12 -46.67
N ALA A 33 28.50 -36.11 -47.42
CA ALA A 33 28.66 -35.32 -48.64
C ALA A 33 28.05 -36.03 -49.87
N LEU A 34 27.17 -35.32 -50.59
CA LEU A 34 26.45 -35.84 -51.74
C LEU A 34 27.43 -36.13 -52.89
N GLY A 35 27.29 -37.30 -53.51
CA GLY A 35 28.18 -37.76 -54.58
C GLY A 35 29.54 -38.29 -54.11
N HIS A 36 29.87 -38.15 -52.81
CA HIS A 36 31.11 -38.67 -52.22
C HIS A 36 30.86 -39.80 -51.23
N HIS A 37 29.80 -39.71 -50.42
CA HIS A 37 29.43 -40.73 -49.45
C HIS A 37 28.16 -41.48 -49.90
N SER A 38 28.10 -42.79 -49.60
CA SER A 38 26.92 -43.62 -49.86
C SER A 38 25.78 -43.29 -48.89
N SER A 39 24.53 -43.33 -49.34
CA SER A 39 23.34 -43.22 -48.48
C SER A 39 23.08 -44.49 -47.65
N ASP A 40 23.70 -45.61 -48.04
CA ASP A 40 23.61 -46.89 -47.34
C ASP A 40 24.52 -46.90 -46.10
N LEU A 41 23.89 -46.88 -44.92
CA LEU A 41 24.57 -46.85 -43.61
C LEU A 41 25.38 -48.12 -43.33
N SER A 42 25.10 -49.25 -44.01
CA SER A 42 25.91 -50.46 -43.87
C SER A 42 27.29 -50.35 -44.51
N LYS A 43 27.46 -49.40 -45.46
CA LYS A 43 28.72 -49.14 -46.14
C LYS A 43 29.53 -48.07 -45.44
N ILE A 44 28.87 -47.01 -44.98
CA ILE A 44 29.49 -45.89 -44.25
C ILE A 44 28.54 -45.51 -43.12
N PRO A 45 28.73 -46.09 -41.92
CA PRO A 45 28.06 -45.67 -40.70
C PRO A 45 28.26 -44.17 -40.43
N THR A 46 27.31 -43.53 -39.74
CA THR A 46 27.43 -42.10 -39.36
C THR A 46 28.71 -41.83 -38.57
N GLU A 47 29.10 -42.73 -37.67
CA GLU A 47 30.31 -42.60 -36.86
C GLU A 47 31.63 -42.65 -37.65
N ASP A 48 31.62 -43.23 -38.86
CA ASP A 48 32.80 -43.31 -39.71
C ASP A 48 32.98 -42.05 -40.58
N LEU A 49 32.02 -41.12 -40.57
CA LEU A 49 32.14 -39.85 -41.28
C LEU A 49 33.26 -38.99 -40.67
N PRO A 50 34.09 -38.32 -41.50
CA PRO A 50 35.11 -37.40 -41.01
C PRO A 50 34.49 -36.18 -40.33
N TRP A 51 35.18 -35.67 -39.31
CA TRP A 51 34.80 -34.43 -38.64
C TRP A 51 35.09 -33.21 -39.51
N ALA A 52 34.06 -32.44 -39.82
CA ALA A 52 34.16 -31.19 -40.55
C ALA A 52 34.30 -29.99 -39.59
N TYR A 53 35.24 -29.10 -39.90
CA TYR A 53 35.32 -27.80 -39.23
C TYR A 53 34.28 -26.84 -39.80
N VAL A 54 33.62 -26.05 -38.97
CA VAL A 54 32.71 -25.00 -39.43
C VAL A 54 33.50 -23.70 -39.59
N MET A 55 33.36 -23.05 -40.74
CA MET A 55 33.93 -21.73 -40.99
C MET A 55 33.08 -20.68 -40.28
N ALA A 56 33.63 -20.06 -39.24
CA ALA A 56 32.99 -18.93 -38.58
C ALA A 56 32.85 -17.72 -39.52
N PRO A 57 31.76 -16.94 -39.43
CA PRO A 57 31.66 -15.68 -40.14
C PRO A 57 32.71 -14.69 -39.62
N THR A 58 33.02 -13.66 -40.42
CA THR A 58 34.02 -12.64 -40.08
C THR A 58 33.64 -11.77 -38.87
N THR A 59 32.39 -11.87 -38.39
CA THR A 59 31.90 -11.27 -37.15
C THR A 59 32.25 -12.06 -35.88
N THR A 60 32.77 -13.28 -36.02
CA THR A 60 33.15 -14.18 -34.91
C THR A 60 34.66 -14.45 -34.94
N SER A 61 35.36 -14.12 -33.86
CA SER A 61 36.83 -14.21 -33.80
C SER A 61 37.38 -15.63 -33.65
N SER A 62 36.57 -16.57 -33.16
CA SER A 62 36.96 -17.98 -32.91
C SER A 62 38.25 -18.12 -32.09
N MET A 63 38.44 -17.26 -31.09
CA MET A 63 39.68 -17.17 -30.32
C MET A 63 39.37 -16.90 -28.84
N HIS A 64 39.90 -17.72 -27.92
CA HIS A 64 39.78 -17.54 -26.46
C HIS A 64 38.34 -17.25 -25.94
N GLY A 65 37.33 -17.86 -26.55
CA GLY A 65 35.92 -17.65 -26.19
C GLY A 65 35.29 -16.36 -26.75
N LEU A 66 35.99 -15.65 -27.65
CA LEU A 66 35.47 -14.47 -28.32
C LEU A 66 34.67 -14.85 -29.57
N GLY A 67 33.42 -14.40 -29.63
CA GLY A 67 32.50 -14.58 -30.75
C GLY A 67 31.35 -15.55 -30.45
N GLU A 68 30.55 -15.86 -31.46
CA GLU A 68 29.37 -16.72 -31.32
C GLU A 68 29.76 -18.20 -31.54
N THR A 69 30.00 -18.92 -30.45
CA THR A 69 30.34 -20.35 -30.44
C THR A 69 29.59 -21.11 -29.34
N PRO A 70 29.25 -22.39 -29.54
CA PRO A 70 29.46 -23.18 -30.75
C PRO A 70 28.54 -22.75 -31.90
N HIS A 71 28.88 -23.14 -33.12
CA HIS A 71 28.03 -22.87 -34.28
C HIS A 71 26.66 -23.54 -34.13
N PHE A 72 25.60 -22.82 -34.46
CA PHE A 72 24.24 -23.33 -34.34
C PHE A 72 23.79 -24.08 -35.60
N ILE A 73 24.15 -25.36 -35.69
CA ILE A 73 23.76 -26.28 -36.76
C ILE A 73 23.31 -27.61 -36.14
N VAL A 74 22.12 -28.10 -36.52
CA VAL A 74 21.50 -29.32 -35.98
C VAL A 74 21.60 -30.49 -36.97
N GLN A 75 21.41 -31.71 -36.50
CA GLN A 75 21.28 -32.88 -37.37
C GLN A 75 20.15 -32.68 -38.39
N GLY A 76 20.33 -33.19 -39.61
CA GLY A 76 19.43 -32.94 -40.74
C GLY A 76 19.66 -31.62 -41.48
N SER A 77 20.49 -30.71 -40.97
CA SER A 77 20.80 -29.45 -41.66
C SER A 77 21.57 -29.70 -42.95
N TRP A 78 21.12 -29.06 -44.03
CA TRP A 78 21.84 -29.05 -45.30
C TRP A 78 22.95 -28.01 -45.26
N VAL A 79 24.14 -28.40 -45.71
CA VAL A 79 25.35 -27.57 -45.68
C VAL A 79 26.05 -27.52 -47.02
N LEU A 80 26.69 -26.39 -47.29
CA LEU A 80 27.67 -26.22 -48.36
C LEU A 80 29.07 -26.24 -47.72
N GLY A 81 30.00 -26.96 -48.32
CA GLY A 81 31.38 -27.06 -47.83
C GLY A 81 32.40 -27.35 -48.92
N PHE A 82 33.65 -27.53 -48.52
CA PHE A 82 34.76 -27.94 -49.39
C PHE A 82 35.77 -28.81 -48.66
N PHE A 83 36.55 -29.60 -49.39
CA PHE A 83 37.66 -30.39 -48.85
C PHE A 83 38.97 -29.62 -48.95
N ARG A 84 39.80 -29.72 -47.90
CA ARG A 84 41.12 -29.06 -47.86
C ARG A 84 42.23 -29.89 -48.53
N ASP A 85 41.94 -31.14 -48.85
CA ASP A 85 42.85 -32.18 -49.33
C ASP A 85 42.28 -32.91 -50.56
N GLU A 86 43.15 -33.50 -51.40
CA GLU A 86 42.74 -34.25 -52.59
C GLU A 86 42.03 -35.57 -52.24
N GLU A 87 42.39 -36.18 -51.11
CA GLU A 87 41.81 -37.41 -50.58
C GLU A 87 40.41 -37.23 -49.96
N LYS A 88 39.95 -35.97 -49.84
CA LYS A 88 38.61 -35.60 -49.33
C LYS A 88 38.35 -36.07 -47.90
N GLN A 89 39.37 -36.04 -47.04
CA GLN A 89 39.28 -36.44 -45.64
C GLN A 89 39.14 -35.25 -44.68
N GLN A 90 39.43 -34.02 -45.13
CA GLN A 90 39.40 -32.81 -44.29
C GLN A 90 38.33 -31.81 -44.75
N PRO A 91 37.04 -32.05 -44.45
CA PRO A 91 35.95 -31.15 -44.83
C PRO A 91 35.92 -29.86 -43.99
N ILE A 92 35.56 -28.75 -44.64
CA ILE A 92 35.15 -27.49 -44.03
C ILE A 92 33.72 -27.15 -44.46
N ILE A 93 32.86 -26.78 -43.52
CA ILE A 93 31.52 -26.25 -43.77
C ILE A 93 31.60 -24.74 -43.93
N LEU A 94 31.10 -24.21 -45.05
CA LEU A 94 31.02 -22.78 -45.33
C LEU A 94 29.74 -22.14 -44.77
N GLY A 95 28.63 -22.88 -44.78
CA GLY A 95 27.34 -22.39 -44.32
C GLY A 95 26.21 -23.40 -44.50
N THR A 96 25.02 -23.03 -44.05
CA THR A 96 23.80 -23.83 -44.16
C THR A 96 22.93 -23.37 -45.35
N LEU A 97 22.10 -24.28 -45.86
CA LEU A 97 21.17 -24.03 -46.94
C LEU A 97 19.73 -24.22 -46.43
N PRO A 98 18.85 -23.21 -46.50
CA PRO A 98 17.44 -23.38 -46.15
C PRO A 98 16.72 -24.18 -47.25
N GLY A 99 15.72 -24.97 -46.86
CA GLY A 99 14.96 -25.81 -47.78
C GLY A 99 13.45 -25.78 -47.57
N LEU A 100 12.79 -26.63 -48.34
CA LEU A 100 11.40 -27.01 -48.19
C LEU A 100 11.35 -28.53 -48.06
N ASN A 101 11.16 -29.02 -46.84
CA ASN A 101 11.11 -30.44 -46.57
C ASN A 101 9.77 -31.03 -47.02
N THR A 102 9.79 -32.01 -47.92
CA THR A 102 8.57 -32.69 -48.43
C THR A 102 8.30 -34.03 -47.74
N GLU A 103 9.30 -34.61 -47.08
CA GLU A 103 9.26 -35.91 -46.44
C GLU A 103 9.90 -35.81 -45.03
N LEU A 104 9.50 -36.71 -44.13
CA LEU A 104 10.16 -36.87 -42.82
C LEU A 104 11.47 -37.65 -42.98
N ALA A 105 12.36 -37.57 -41.99
CA ALA A 105 13.62 -38.31 -41.99
C ALA A 105 13.39 -39.84 -41.99
N ASP A 106 14.14 -40.55 -42.85
CA ASP A 106 14.22 -42.02 -42.86
C ASP A 106 15.50 -42.44 -42.14
N THR A 107 15.36 -42.78 -40.85
CA THR A 107 16.47 -43.09 -39.95
C THR A 107 17.30 -44.32 -40.36
N ASN A 108 16.86 -45.09 -41.36
CA ASN A 108 17.59 -46.24 -41.90
C ASN A 108 18.51 -45.88 -43.08
N LYS A 109 18.52 -44.60 -43.50
CA LYS A 109 19.35 -44.11 -44.60
C LYS A 109 20.16 -42.91 -44.14
N GLY A 110 21.29 -42.68 -44.78
CA GLY A 110 22.03 -41.42 -44.63
C GLY A 110 21.34 -40.24 -45.33
N PHE A 111 21.96 -39.07 -45.21
CA PHE A 111 21.48 -37.79 -45.74
C PHE A 111 20.20 -37.25 -45.07
N ASN A 112 19.97 -37.62 -43.82
CA ASN A 112 18.90 -37.08 -42.98
C ASN A 112 19.33 -37.11 -41.51
N ASP A 113 18.48 -36.62 -40.62
CA ASP A 113 18.71 -36.71 -39.17
C ASP A 113 18.59 -38.17 -38.69
N PRO A 114 19.68 -38.79 -38.19
CA PRO A 114 19.64 -40.18 -37.71
C PRO A 114 18.71 -40.39 -36.51
N GLU A 115 18.41 -39.35 -35.75
CA GLU A 115 17.51 -39.39 -34.59
C GLU A 115 16.04 -39.19 -34.99
N GLY A 116 15.78 -38.75 -36.22
CA GLY A 116 14.43 -38.50 -36.74
C GLY A 116 13.70 -37.33 -36.07
N VAL A 117 14.43 -36.41 -35.42
CA VAL A 117 13.87 -35.20 -34.79
C VAL A 117 13.56 -34.16 -35.87
N TYR A 118 14.47 -33.94 -36.80
CA TYR A 118 14.32 -32.98 -37.89
C TYR A 118 14.06 -33.66 -39.25
N PRO A 119 13.20 -33.07 -40.11
CA PRO A 119 12.47 -31.83 -39.90
C PRO A 119 11.27 -32.02 -38.95
N LEU A 120 10.99 -31.01 -38.11
CA LEU A 120 9.85 -31.02 -37.19
C LEU A 120 8.48 -31.03 -37.91
N GLN A 121 8.44 -30.54 -39.14
CA GLN A 121 7.23 -30.46 -39.95
C GLN A 121 7.58 -30.50 -41.45
N VAL A 122 6.74 -31.17 -42.24
CA VAL A 122 6.84 -31.21 -43.71
C VAL A 122 5.88 -30.20 -44.37
N GLY A 123 6.17 -29.82 -45.61
CA GLY A 123 5.34 -28.93 -46.41
C GLY A 123 5.43 -27.45 -46.01
N ILE A 124 6.33 -27.09 -45.10
CA ILE A 124 6.63 -25.72 -44.69
C ILE A 124 8.11 -25.46 -44.96
N ASN A 125 8.43 -24.32 -45.56
CA ASN A 125 9.83 -23.94 -45.76
C ASN A 125 10.51 -23.60 -44.41
N ASP A 126 11.82 -23.80 -44.33
CA ASP A 126 12.58 -23.75 -43.07
C ASP A 126 12.70 -22.34 -42.45
N VAL A 127 12.29 -21.28 -43.15
CA VAL A 127 12.22 -19.93 -42.57
C VAL A 127 11.18 -19.93 -41.43
N SER A 128 11.47 -19.26 -40.32
CA SER A 128 10.55 -19.21 -39.16
C SER A 128 9.14 -18.76 -39.58
N LYS A 129 8.11 -19.37 -38.96
CA LYS A 129 6.70 -19.00 -39.17
C LYS A 129 6.44 -17.54 -38.76
N LEU A 130 7.24 -17.03 -37.81
CA LEU A 130 7.16 -15.64 -37.34
C LEU A 130 7.39 -14.63 -38.47
N SER A 131 8.13 -14.98 -39.51
CA SER A 131 8.36 -14.10 -40.68
C SER A 131 7.29 -14.22 -41.77
N LYS A 132 6.20 -14.98 -41.56
CA LYS A 132 5.26 -15.38 -42.62
C LYS A 132 3.80 -14.99 -42.33
N ALA A 133 3.53 -13.71 -42.10
CA ALA A 133 2.20 -13.11 -41.99
C ALA A 133 1.23 -13.97 -41.16
N ALA A 134 0.18 -14.53 -41.77
CA ALA A 134 -0.84 -15.32 -41.09
C ALA A 134 -0.28 -16.58 -40.40
N SER A 135 0.81 -17.17 -40.89
CA SER A 135 1.42 -18.35 -40.26
C SER A 135 2.05 -18.02 -38.90
N ALA A 136 2.42 -16.76 -38.66
CA ALA A 136 3.02 -16.33 -37.39
C ALA A 136 2.03 -16.46 -36.22
N GLU A 137 0.72 -16.37 -36.46
CA GLU A 137 -0.31 -16.49 -35.42
C GLU A 137 -0.42 -17.90 -34.82
N PHE A 138 0.08 -18.90 -35.55
CA PHE A 138 0.15 -20.29 -35.08
C PHE A 138 1.48 -20.61 -34.41
N HIS A 139 2.38 -19.63 -34.26
CA HIS A 139 3.64 -19.84 -33.58
C HIS A 139 3.43 -19.97 -32.06
N PRO A 140 4.03 -20.96 -31.38
CA PRO A 140 3.86 -21.16 -29.95
C PRO A 140 4.17 -19.91 -29.11
N SER A 141 5.18 -19.11 -29.50
CA SER A 141 5.52 -17.88 -28.78
C SER A 141 4.40 -16.83 -28.80
N VAL A 142 3.70 -16.68 -29.93
CA VAL A 142 2.57 -15.75 -30.08
C VAL A 142 1.35 -16.25 -29.30
N GLN A 143 1.06 -17.56 -29.40
CA GLN A 143 -0.05 -18.17 -28.67
C GLN A 143 0.14 -18.07 -27.16
N LEU A 144 1.35 -18.30 -26.66
CA LEU A 144 1.66 -18.22 -25.24
C LEU A 144 1.44 -16.82 -24.70
N ARG A 145 1.91 -15.77 -25.41
CA ARG A 145 1.68 -14.37 -25.01
C ARG A 145 0.20 -14.00 -25.02
N ARG A 146 -0.57 -14.44 -26.03
CA ARG A 146 -2.02 -14.19 -26.08
C ARG A 146 -2.76 -14.89 -24.93
N TYR A 147 -2.35 -16.12 -24.60
CA TYR A 147 -2.96 -16.91 -23.52
C TYR A 147 -2.63 -16.40 -22.12
N LYS A 148 -1.40 -15.90 -21.92
CA LYS A 148 -0.89 -15.42 -20.62
C LYS A 148 -1.06 -13.91 -20.41
N ARG A 149 -1.72 -13.22 -21.33
CA ARG A 149 -1.98 -11.79 -21.23
C ARG A 149 -2.79 -11.46 -19.98
N GLU A 150 -2.30 -10.51 -19.18
CA GLU A 150 -3.05 -10.02 -18.02
C GLU A 150 -4.17 -9.06 -18.45
N THR A 151 -5.36 -9.28 -17.90
CA THR A 151 -6.55 -8.47 -18.20
C THR A 151 -7.32 -8.16 -16.93
N SER A 152 -8.07 -7.07 -16.93
CA SER A 152 -8.86 -6.61 -15.79
C SER A 152 -8.06 -6.38 -14.50
N VAL A 153 -6.81 -5.91 -14.63
CA VAL A 153 -5.96 -5.58 -13.48
C VAL A 153 -6.56 -4.38 -12.74
N PRO A 154 -6.89 -4.51 -11.44
CA PRO A 154 -7.65 -3.49 -10.71
C PRO A 154 -6.82 -2.24 -10.36
N LEU A 155 -7.46 -1.07 -10.46
CA LEU A 155 -6.92 0.22 -10.01
C LEU A 155 -7.44 0.60 -8.62
N ALA A 156 -6.65 1.37 -7.85
CA ALA A 156 -7.03 1.87 -6.53
C ALA A 156 -8.19 2.91 -6.63
N THR A 157 -9.01 3.02 -5.57
CA THR A 157 -10.17 3.95 -5.53
C THR A 157 -10.14 4.86 -4.31
N LYS A 158 -10.77 6.04 -4.43
CA LYS A 158 -10.90 7.01 -3.33
C LYS A 158 -11.93 6.56 -2.26
N PRO A 159 -11.79 6.96 -0.98
CA PRO A 159 -12.77 6.68 0.07
C PRO A 159 -13.92 7.69 0.07
N ARG A 160 -15.13 7.24 0.40
CA ARG A 160 -16.31 8.09 0.66
C ARG A 160 -16.54 8.23 2.16
N ILE A 161 -16.80 9.44 2.65
CA ILE A 161 -16.98 9.71 4.09
C ILE A 161 -18.26 10.56 4.32
N PRO A 162 -19.46 9.96 4.32
CA PRO A 162 -20.73 10.70 4.24
C PRO A 162 -21.02 11.66 5.41
N ASP A 163 -20.64 11.29 6.64
CA ASP A 163 -21.05 12.03 7.83
C ASP A 163 -20.20 13.29 8.08
N VAL A 164 -19.01 13.36 7.49
CA VAL A 164 -18.06 14.46 7.70
C VAL A 164 -17.47 15.04 6.41
N SER A 165 -17.75 14.47 5.23
CA SER A 165 -17.27 14.96 3.92
C SER A 165 -18.34 14.94 2.84
N ASN A 166 -18.50 16.07 2.14
CA ASN A 166 -19.44 16.22 1.01
C ASN A 166 -18.80 15.98 -0.37
N THR A 167 -17.55 15.50 -0.44
CA THR A 167 -16.79 15.41 -1.71
C THR A 167 -17.31 14.30 -2.64
N LEU A 168 -17.60 13.11 -2.09
CA LEU A 168 -18.10 11.96 -2.86
C LEU A 168 -19.51 11.60 -2.42
N LYS A 169 -20.48 11.71 -3.34
CA LYS A 169 -21.89 11.40 -3.06
C LYS A 169 -22.19 9.90 -3.08
N THR A 170 -21.46 9.13 -3.88
CA THR A 170 -21.57 7.68 -4.03
C THR A 170 -20.19 7.04 -4.04
N ASP A 171 -20.09 5.74 -3.74
CA ASP A 171 -18.82 5.02 -3.80
C ASP A 171 -18.30 4.97 -5.24
N PRO A 172 -16.99 5.20 -5.48
CA PRO A 172 -16.41 5.11 -6.81
C PRO A 172 -16.43 3.67 -7.33
N VAL A 173 -16.80 3.50 -8.60
CA VAL A 173 -16.67 2.24 -9.32
C VAL A 173 -15.19 1.96 -9.56
N ARG A 174 -14.75 0.71 -9.34
CA ARG A 174 -13.36 0.32 -9.57
C ARG A 174 -13.13 0.10 -11.06
N GLU A 175 -12.16 0.83 -11.60
CA GLU A 175 -11.68 0.65 -12.97
C GLU A 175 -10.56 -0.40 -13.03
N THR A 176 -10.32 -0.90 -14.24
CA THR A 176 -9.29 -1.90 -14.53
C THR A 176 -8.51 -1.52 -15.79
N TRP A 177 -7.35 -2.13 -15.99
CA TRP A 177 -6.58 -2.03 -17.23
C TRP A 177 -6.14 -3.40 -17.72
N ASP A 178 -5.83 -3.49 -19.02
CA ASP A 178 -5.33 -4.72 -19.65
C ASP A 178 -3.90 -4.51 -20.15
N GLU A 179 -3.08 -5.56 -20.04
CA GLU A 179 -1.80 -5.65 -20.74
C GLU A 179 -2.00 -5.47 -22.25
N ARG A 180 -0.99 -4.94 -22.93
CA ARG A 180 -1.04 -4.72 -24.38
C ARG A 180 -1.09 -6.05 -25.13
N VAL A 181 -1.79 -6.08 -26.28
CA VAL A 181 -1.92 -7.32 -27.06
C VAL A 181 -0.62 -7.61 -27.83
N ALA A 182 -0.19 -8.86 -27.83
CA ALA A 182 0.96 -9.36 -28.58
C ALA A 182 0.95 -8.87 -30.04
N LYS A 183 2.12 -8.43 -30.54
CA LYS A 183 2.33 -7.89 -31.90
C LYS A 183 1.45 -6.68 -32.24
N SER A 184 0.79 -6.05 -31.27
CA SER A 184 -0.25 -5.04 -31.52
C SER A 184 -1.36 -5.51 -32.48
N ASN A 185 -1.63 -6.82 -32.55
CA ASN A 185 -2.51 -7.44 -33.57
C ASN A 185 -2.13 -7.10 -35.03
N THR A 186 -0.84 -6.87 -35.30
CA THR A 186 -0.33 -6.63 -36.65
C THR A 186 0.36 -7.86 -37.22
N ALA A 187 0.34 -7.99 -38.55
CA ALA A 187 1.03 -9.07 -39.26
C ALA A 187 2.48 -8.68 -39.55
N SER A 188 3.35 -9.68 -39.52
CA SER A 188 4.78 -9.61 -39.86
C SER A 188 4.96 -10.07 -41.30
N PHE A 189 5.63 -9.32 -42.15
CA PHE A 189 5.78 -9.70 -43.57
C PHE A 189 7.22 -10.09 -43.90
N TYR A 190 7.38 -11.18 -44.65
CA TYR A 190 8.63 -11.47 -45.34
C TYR A 190 8.89 -10.39 -46.41
N PRO A 191 10.14 -9.92 -46.61
CA PRO A 191 11.38 -10.34 -45.97
C PRO A 191 11.79 -9.50 -44.75
N PHE A 192 10.89 -8.67 -44.22
CA PHE A 192 11.22 -7.62 -43.23
C PHE A 192 11.43 -8.13 -41.81
N ASN A 193 10.90 -9.30 -41.48
CA ASN A 193 11.00 -9.83 -40.13
C ASN A 193 12.19 -10.78 -39.96
N HIS A 194 13.18 -10.35 -39.18
CA HIS A 194 14.40 -11.06 -38.89
C HIS A 194 14.26 -11.80 -37.55
N VAL A 195 14.19 -13.13 -37.63
CA VAL A 195 13.91 -13.99 -36.49
C VAL A 195 15.10 -14.92 -36.26
N HIS A 196 15.62 -14.89 -35.03
CA HIS A 196 16.50 -15.92 -34.50
C HIS A 196 15.70 -16.77 -33.51
N GLU A 197 15.68 -18.08 -33.74
CA GLU A 197 14.95 -19.03 -32.91
C GLU A 197 15.90 -20.17 -32.51
N SER A 198 16.10 -20.37 -31.20
CA SER A 198 16.89 -21.49 -30.69
C SER A 198 16.10 -22.80 -30.79
N GLU A 199 16.80 -23.94 -30.76
CA GLU A 199 16.21 -25.29 -30.78
C GLU A 199 15.07 -25.53 -29.77
N ILE A 200 15.12 -24.91 -28.58
CA ILE A 200 14.08 -25.07 -27.54
C ILE A 200 13.01 -23.97 -27.54
N GLY A 201 13.04 -23.04 -28.50
CA GLY A 201 12.01 -22.00 -28.66
C GLY A 201 12.28 -20.66 -27.96
N HIS A 202 13.54 -20.33 -27.62
CA HIS A 202 13.90 -18.92 -27.40
C HIS A 202 13.79 -18.15 -28.69
N VAL A 203 13.17 -16.97 -28.63
CA VAL A 203 12.93 -16.14 -29.80
C VAL A 203 13.57 -14.78 -29.60
N HIS A 204 14.27 -14.30 -30.63
CA HIS A 204 14.65 -12.91 -30.80
C HIS A 204 14.19 -12.45 -32.18
N GLU A 205 13.43 -11.38 -32.22
CA GLU A 205 12.74 -10.87 -33.40
C GLU A 205 13.00 -9.37 -33.56
N ILE A 206 13.47 -9.00 -34.74
CA ILE A 206 13.62 -7.62 -35.22
C ILE A 206 12.76 -7.51 -36.48
N ASP A 207 11.60 -6.88 -36.35
CA ASP A 207 10.65 -6.75 -37.47
C ASP A 207 10.68 -5.34 -38.05
N ASP A 208 11.07 -5.22 -39.32
CA ASP A 208 11.07 -3.98 -40.10
C ASP A 208 9.79 -3.80 -40.94
N THR A 209 8.76 -4.63 -40.72
CA THR A 209 7.51 -4.57 -41.48
C THR A 209 6.87 -3.17 -41.36
N PRO A 210 6.63 -2.47 -42.49
CA PRO A 210 6.07 -1.11 -42.46
C PRO A 210 4.73 -1.04 -41.68
N GLY A 211 4.68 -0.17 -40.66
CA GLY A 211 3.51 -0.01 -39.78
C GLY A 211 3.34 -1.08 -38.69
N ALA A 212 4.19 -2.11 -38.68
CA ALA A 212 4.18 -3.21 -37.71
C ALA A 212 5.56 -3.43 -37.08
N ALA A 213 6.46 -2.44 -37.19
CA ALA A 213 7.83 -2.52 -36.73
C ALA A 213 7.90 -2.78 -35.22
N ARG A 214 8.69 -3.75 -34.80
CA ARG A 214 8.78 -4.15 -33.39
C ARG A 214 10.08 -4.85 -33.07
N ILE A 215 10.42 -4.87 -31.79
CA ILE A 215 11.49 -5.69 -31.23
C ILE A 215 10.88 -6.62 -30.21
N HIS A 216 11.21 -7.90 -30.27
CA HIS A 216 10.70 -8.88 -29.34
C HIS A 216 11.78 -9.89 -28.94
N ARG A 217 11.89 -10.17 -27.64
CA ARG A 217 12.70 -11.26 -27.11
C ARG A 217 11.87 -12.07 -26.14
N GLN A 218 11.98 -13.40 -26.20
CA GLN A 218 11.19 -14.30 -25.37
C GLN A 218 11.95 -15.56 -24.98
N HIS A 219 11.87 -15.90 -23.69
CA HIS A 219 12.25 -17.22 -23.18
C HIS A 219 11.15 -18.24 -23.53
N ALA A 220 11.53 -19.50 -23.76
CA ALA A 220 10.62 -20.54 -24.27
C ALA A 220 9.39 -20.76 -23.37
N ILE A 221 9.53 -20.49 -22.07
CA ILE A 221 8.48 -20.66 -21.06
C ILE A 221 7.53 -19.46 -20.92
N GLY A 222 7.80 -18.34 -21.61
CA GLY A 222 6.88 -17.23 -21.72
C GLY A 222 7.31 -15.89 -21.12
N THR A 223 8.41 -15.80 -20.37
CA THR A 223 8.95 -14.47 -19.99
C THR A 223 9.40 -13.74 -21.25
N PHE A 224 8.96 -12.49 -21.44
CA PHE A 224 9.26 -11.73 -22.65
C PHE A 224 9.40 -10.23 -22.41
N GLU A 225 10.03 -9.59 -23.39
CA GLU A 225 10.05 -8.15 -23.57
C GLU A 225 9.65 -7.83 -25.01
N GLU A 226 8.74 -6.87 -25.19
CA GLU A 226 8.23 -6.44 -26.49
C GLU A 226 8.14 -4.92 -26.56
N TRP A 227 8.74 -4.36 -27.61
CA TRP A 227 8.56 -2.97 -28.02
C TRP A 227 7.65 -2.93 -29.23
N HIS A 228 6.52 -2.26 -29.07
CA HIS A 228 5.49 -2.15 -30.08
C HIS A 228 5.75 -1.02 -31.09
N PRO A 229 5.02 -0.98 -32.23
CA PRO A 229 5.22 0.04 -33.27
C PRO A 229 5.02 1.48 -32.80
N ASP A 230 4.22 1.71 -31.77
CA ASP A 230 3.98 3.01 -31.16
C ASP A 230 4.96 3.37 -30.04
N GLY A 231 6.00 2.55 -29.83
CA GLY A 231 7.01 2.72 -28.79
C GLY A 231 6.58 2.24 -27.40
N ALA A 232 5.36 1.69 -27.24
CA ALA A 232 4.96 1.06 -26.00
C ALA A 232 5.86 -0.14 -25.69
N ARG A 233 6.25 -0.32 -24.43
CA ARG A 233 7.04 -1.47 -23.96
C ARG A 233 6.21 -2.33 -23.02
N VAL A 234 6.31 -3.65 -23.19
CA VAL A 234 5.82 -4.64 -22.23
C VAL A 234 7.00 -5.47 -21.75
N VAL A 235 7.11 -5.65 -20.44
CA VAL A 235 7.99 -6.62 -19.80
C VAL A 235 7.12 -7.53 -18.97
N HIS A 236 7.08 -8.82 -19.31
CA HIS A 236 6.23 -9.81 -18.67
C HIS A 236 7.11 -10.93 -18.12
N THR A 237 7.06 -11.14 -16.81
CA THR A 237 7.89 -12.14 -16.11
C THR A 237 6.99 -13.22 -15.52
N MET A 238 7.22 -14.49 -15.87
CA MET A 238 6.40 -15.63 -15.44
C MET A 238 6.61 -16.05 -13.98
N HIS A 239 7.70 -15.59 -13.36
CA HIS A 239 8.15 -15.95 -12.02
C HIS A 239 8.69 -14.71 -11.29
N ASP A 240 9.54 -14.94 -10.30
CA ASP A 240 10.20 -13.87 -9.54
C ASP A 240 10.96 -12.90 -10.46
N ASN A 241 10.79 -11.60 -10.19
CA ASN A 241 11.55 -10.54 -10.82
C ASN A 241 12.49 -9.90 -9.77
N TYR A 242 13.79 -9.89 -10.07
CA TYR A 242 14.80 -9.23 -9.23
C TYR A 242 15.31 -8.00 -9.96
N GLU A 243 15.11 -6.82 -9.36
CA GLU A 243 15.68 -5.56 -9.84
C GLU A 243 16.76 -5.12 -8.85
N ILE A 244 18.03 -5.17 -9.28
CA ILE A 244 19.19 -4.89 -8.44
C ILE A 244 19.98 -3.75 -9.09
N ILE A 245 19.95 -2.57 -8.48
CA ILE A 245 20.69 -1.38 -8.92
C ILE A 245 21.76 -1.08 -7.86
N SER A 246 23.04 -1.09 -8.27
CA SER A 246 24.16 -0.81 -7.35
C SER A 246 24.44 0.68 -7.15
N GLY A 247 23.80 1.55 -7.95
CA GLY A 247 23.87 3.01 -7.82
C GLY A 247 22.48 3.62 -7.68
N ASP A 248 22.34 4.88 -8.11
CA ASP A 248 21.06 5.58 -8.08
C ASP A 248 20.08 4.99 -9.11
N ASN A 249 18.80 4.91 -8.73
CA ASN A 249 17.71 4.56 -9.65
C ASN A 249 16.75 5.75 -9.76
N ASN A 250 16.76 6.42 -10.91
CA ASN A 250 15.91 7.59 -11.19
C ASN A 250 14.73 7.16 -12.06
N ILE A 251 13.50 7.31 -11.55
CA ILE A 251 12.26 6.95 -12.25
C ILE A 251 11.47 8.23 -12.56
N PHE A 252 11.26 8.51 -13.84
CA PHE A 252 10.49 9.67 -14.30
C PHE A 252 9.35 9.25 -15.22
N ILE A 253 8.11 9.55 -14.81
CA ILE A 253 6.90 9.30 -15.59
C ILE A 253 6.34 10.64 -16.07
N HIS A 254 6.53 10.94 -17.37
CA HIS A 254 6.16 12.22 -17.96
C HIS A 254 4.68 12.27 -18.38
N LYS A 255 4.03 13.41 -18.17
CA LYS A 255 2.66 13.65 -18.67
C LYS A 255 2.67 13.83 -20.19
N ARG A 256 2.00 12.94 -20.91
CA ARG A 256 1.90 13.04 -22.38
C ARG A 256 0.81 14.03 -22.78
N GLN A 257 0.95 14.66 -23.96
CA GLN A 257 -0.04 15.59 -24.49
C GLN A 257 -1.42 14.95 -24.72
N ASP A 258 -1.46 13.64 -24.95
CA ASP A 258 -2.67 12.86 -25.12
C ASP A 258 -3.27 12.32 -23.80
N GLY A 259 -2.75 12.77 -22.65
CA GLY A 259 -3.34 12.49 -21.34
C GLY A 259 -2.72 11.33 -20.55
N GLY A 260 -1.75 10.59 -21.11
CA GLY A 260 -0.97 9.58 -20.36
C GLY A 260 -0.02 10.19 -19.32
N GLY A 261 0.68 9.34 -18.56
CA GLY A 261 1.70 9.75 -17.57
C GLY A 261 1.35 9.45 -16.11
N ASP A 262 0.43 8.52 -15.88
CA ASP A 262 0.05 8.10 -14.53
C ASP A 262 0.87 6.88 -14.09
N LEU A 263 1.18 6.77 -12.80
CA LEU A 263 1.79 5.58 -12.19
C LEU A 263 0.74 4.79 -11.42
N ASN A 264 0.42 3.60 -11.92
CA ASN A 264 -0.49 2.66 -11.26
C ASN A 264 0.31 1.46 -10.72
N ILE A 265 0.16 1.18 -9.44
CA ILE A 265 0.82 0.05 -8.78
C ILE A 265 -0.26 -0.84 -8.16
N THR A 266 -0.31 -2.10 -8.60
CA THR A 266 -1.23 -3.12 -8.08
C THR A 266 -0.41 -4.28 -7.52
N VAL A 267 -0.61 -4.60 -6.24
CA VAL A 267 0.05 -5.71 -5.56
C VAL A 267 -1.05 -6.57 -4.91
N GLU A 268 -1.19 -7.81 -5.35
CA GLU A 268 -2.20 -8.73 -4.79
C GLU A 268 -1.77 -9.34 -3.45
N GLY A 269 -0.45 -9.45 -3.24
CA GLY A 269 0.16 -9.87 -1.99
C GLY A 269 0.47 -8.70 -1.05
N ASN A 270 1.53 -8.86 -0.25
CA ASN A 270 2.01 -7.83 0.66
C ASN A 270 2.93 -6.83 -0.07
N CYS A 271 2.82 -5.54 0.27
CA CYS A 271 3.79 -4.52 -0.14
C CYS A 271 4.60 -4.09 1.09
N CYS A 272 5.91 -4.33 1.05
CA CYS A 272 6.84 -3.95 2.12
C CYS A 272 7.87 -2.98 1.55
N GLN A 273 8.05 -1.83 2.20
CA GLN A 273 9.07 -0.84 1.86
C GLN A 273 9.95 -0.62 3.08
N TYR A 274 11.26 -0.83 2.92
CA TYR A 274 12.24 -0.61 3.98
C TYR A 274 13.25 0.43 3.51
N ILE A 275 13.12 1.64 4.04
CA ILE A 275 13.94 2.80 3.69
C ILE A 275 14.88 3.05 4.87
N LYS A 276 16.19 2.98 4.61
CA LYS A 276 17.22 3.22 5.64
C LYS A 276 17.50 4.69 5.86
N GLY A 277 17.38 5.50 4.81
CA GLY A 277 17.48 6.96 4.89
C GLY A 277 16.12 7.60 5.12
N ASP A 278 16.01 8.88 4.77
CA ASP A 278 14.78 9.62 4.89
C ASP A 278 13.78 9.26 3.77
N TYR A 279 12.49 9.27 4.09
CA TYR A 279 11.41 9.15 3.11
C TYR A 279 10.70 10.49 2.98
N THR A 280 10.97 11.20 1.88
CA THR A 280 10.28 12.47 1.56
C THR A 280 9.21 12.21 0.52
N LEU A 281 7.97 12.58 0.82
CA LEU A 281 6.83 12.51 -0.09
C LEU A 281 6.18 13.88 -0.20
N GLU A 282 6.27 14.46 -1.40
CA GLU A 282 5.59 15.70 -1.75
C GLU A 282 4.48 15.40 -2.75
N VAL A 283 3.28 15.91 -2.48
CA VAL A 283 2.09 15.73 -3.33
C VAL A 283 1.42 17.08 -3.49
N GLU A 284 1.58 17.71 -4.65
CA GLU A 284 0.92 18.99 -4.96
C GLU A 284 -0.61 18.83 -5.05
N GLY A 285 -1.08 17.65 -5.46
CA GLY A 285 -2.48 17.29 -5.49
C GLY A 285 -3.02 16.77 -4.15
N ASN A 286 -4.17 16.10 -4.19
CA ASN A 286 -4.74 15.49 -2.98
C ASN A 286 -4.05 14.17 -2.63
N PHE A 287 -3.56 14.05 -1.40
CA PHE A 287 -3.13 12.77 -0.82
C PHE A 287 -4.33 12.03 -0.22
N THR A 288 -4.52 10.75 -0.58
CA THR A 288 -5.69 9.97 -0.16
C THR A 288 -5.29 8.55 0.20
N GLN A 289 -5.81 8.05 1.33
CA GLN A 289 -5.59 6.68 1.77
C GLN A 289 -6.94 6.01 2.08
N LYS A 290 -7.19 4.86 1.45
CA LYS A 290 -8.36 4.01 1.71
C LYS A 290 -7.88 2.66 2.25
N ILE A 291 -7.97 2.50 3.57
CA ILE A 291 -7.50 1.31 4.27
C ILE A 291 -8.72 0.54 4.76
N HIS A 292 -8.86 -0.72 4.32
CA HIS A 292 -10.03 -1.54 4.65
C HIS A 292 -10.00 -2.11 6.07
N LYS A 293 -8.80 -2.32 6.63
CA LYS A 293 -8.58 -2.86 7.98
C LYS A 293 -7.85 -1.80 8.84
N ASN A 294 -6.77 -2.19 9.51
CA ASN A 294 -6.08 -1.35 10.48
C ASN A 294 -4.95 -0.53 9.84
N LYS A 295 -4.71 0.67 10.37
CA LYS A 295 -3.48 1.45 10.16
C LYS A 295 -2.78 1.61 11.50
N GLN A 296 -1.56 1.08 11.61
CA GLN A 296 -0.71 1.25 12.79
C GLN A 296 0.47 2.14 12.40
N ILE A 297 0.77 3.15 13.20
CA ILE A 297 1.87 4.08 12.98
C ILE A 297 2.62 4.21 14.30
N HIS A 298 3.93 3.99 14.27
CA HIS A 298 4.81 4.23 15.41
C HIS A 298 5.89 5.20 14.98
N ILE A 299 5.79 6.44 15.47
CA ILE A 299 6.78 7.49 15.25
C ILE A 299 7.68 7.52 16.49
N GLY A 300 9.00 7.63 16.28
CA GLY A 300 9.96 7.61 17.39
C GLY A 300 10.29 6.24 17.96
N ALA A 301 10.01 5.14 17.22
CA ALA A 301 10.30 3.77 17.66
C ALA A 301 11.77 3.51 18.06
N GLY A 302 12.71 4.38 17.62
CA GLY A 302 14.13 4.36 18.00
C GLY A 302 14.51 5.27 19.18
N GLY A 303 13.56 5.89 19.87
CA GLY A 303 13.76 6.66 21.11
C GLY A 303 13.15 8.06 21.10
N ALA A 304 13.31 8.82 20.01
CA ALA A 304 12.75 10.16 19.88
C ALA A 304 12.09 10.35 18.51
N GLY A 305 10.88 10.90 18.50
CA GLY A 305 10.16 11.24 17.27
C GLY A 305 8.87 11.98 17.58
N ASN A 306 8.53 12.95 16.74
CA ASN A 306 7.36 13.80 16.89
C ASN A 306 6.43 13.63 15.69
N LYS A 307 5.13 13.80 15.91
CA LYS A 307 4.16 14.05 14.84
C LYS A 307 3.78 15.52 14.90
N GLU A 308 4.20 16.30 13.92
CA GLU A 308 3.88 17.72 13.82
C GLU A 308 2.92 17.93 12.64
N GLU A 309 1.79 18.59 12.88
CA GLU A 309 0.76 18.81 11.87
C GLU A 309 0.26 20.26 11.97
N ALA A 310 0.24 20.95 10.83
CA ALA A 310 -0.43 22.24 10.66
C ALA A 310 -1.57 22.04 9.66
N ILE A 311 -2.80 22.37 10.07
CA ILE A 311 -3.98 22.25 9.23
C ILE A 311 -4.60 23.63 9.15
N GLU A 312 -4.36 24.32 8.03
CA GLU A 312 -4.92 25.65 7.75
C GLU A 312 -6.44 25.60 7.48
N GLY A 313 -6.94 24.41 7.12
CA GLY A 313 -8.35 24.13 6.91
C GLY A 313 -9.03 23.46 8.11
N SER A 314 -10.12 22.74 7.84
CA SER A 314 -10.84 21.98 8.87
C SER A 314 -10.19 20.62 9.11
N HIS A 315 -10.21 20.15 10.36
CA HIS A 315 -9.96 18.77 10.73
C HIS A 315 -11.27 18.14 11.22
N SER A 316 -11.68 17.01 10.65
CA SER A 316 -12.93 16.32 11.01
C SER A 316 -12.71 14.82 11.05
N TYR A 317 -13.31 14.16 12.04
CA TYR A 317 -13.22 12.72 12.24
C TYR A 317 -14.56 12.15 12.72
N LEU A 318 -14.82 10.89 12.37
CA LEU A 318 -15.91 10.09 12.91
C LEU A 318 -15.35 8.76 13.39
N VAL A 319 -15.64 8.40 14.65
CA VAL A 319 -15.26 7.12 15.23
C VAL A 319 -16.53 6.42 15.72
N ASN A 320 -16.91 5.34 15.04
CA ASN A 320 -18.13 4.57 15.38
C ASN A 320 -17.98 3.71 16.63
N GLN A 321 -16.75 3.56 17.13
CA GLN A 321 -16.40 2.75 18.29
C GLN A 321 -15.69 3.65 19.31
N SER A 322 -14.92 3.06 20.23
CA SER A 322 -14.19 3.81 21.24
C SER A 322 -13.11 4.73 20.66
N PHE A 323 -12.98 5.92 21.25
CA PHE A 323 -11.81 6.79 21.11
C PHE A 323 -11.08 6.80 22.46
N ILE A 324 -9.84 6.30 22.47
CA ILE A 324 -9.04 6.17 23.69
C ILE A 324 -7.72 6.90 23.46
N GLY A 325 -7.36 7.80 24.38
CA GLY A 325 -6.12 8.57 24.32
C GLY A 325 -5.47 8.69 25.70
N ALA A 326 -4.15 8.68 25.71
CA ALA A 326 -3.34 9.03 26.86
C ALA A 326 -2.29 10.05 26.39
N VAL A 327 -2.07 11.10 27.19
CA VAL A 327 -1.15 12.19 26.85
C VAL A 327 -0.20 12.36 28.03
N GLY A 328 1.09 12.50 27.74
CA GLY A 328 2.07 12.84 28.77
C GLY A 328 2.40 11.73 29.76
N ILE A 329 2.16 10.46 29.44
CA ILE A 329 2.34 9.34 30.37
C ILE A 329 3.77 8.78 30.44
N ALA A 330 4.77 9.52 29.96
CA ALA A 330 6.17 9.10 30.04
C ALA A 330 6.61 9.01 31.50
N GLU A 331 7.37 7.97 31.85
CA GLU A 331 7.91 7.80 33.22
C GLU A 331 8.87 8.94 33.58
N GLU A 332 9.65 9.38 32.60
CA GLU A 332 10.56 10.52 32.71
C GLU A 332 10.00 11.68 31.89
N ASP A 333 9.89 12.85 32.54
CA ASP A 333 9.48 14.11 31.90
C ASP A 333 8.10 14.04 31.20
N PRO A 334 7.01 13.71 31.95
CA PRO A 334 5.64 13.73 31.43
C PRO A 334 5.30 15.09 30.84
N LYS A 335 4.47 15.09 29.78
CA LYS A 335 4.16 16.29 28.99
C LYS A 335 2.71 16.72 29.14
N ASP A 336 2.48 18.02 29.00
CA ASP A 336 1.17 18.60 29.19
C ASP A 336 0.22 18.30 28.03
N PHE A 337 -1.08 18.24 28.35
CA PHE A 337 -2.15 18.41 27.36
C PHE A 337 -2.70 19.83 27.45
N GLN A 338 -2.58 20.59 26.37
CA GLN A 338 -3.11 21.95 26.28
C GLN A 338 -3.96 22.08 25.01
N LEU A 339 -5.19 22.55 25.15
CA LEU A 339 -6.10 22.81 24.03
C LEU A 339 -6.56 24.26 24.07
N THR A 340 -6.28 25.00 23.01
CA THR A 340 -6.80 26.36 22.80
C THR A 340 -7.82 26.35 21.66
N VAL A 341 -9.02 26.86 21.91
CA VAL A 341 -10.09 26.97 20.91
C VAL A 341 -10.48 28.43 20.78
N GLY A 342 -10.21 29.04 19.62
CA GLY A 342 -10.55 30.46 19.37
C GLY A 342 -12.06 30.71 19.18
N GLY A 343 -12.81 29.66 18.83
CA GLY A 343 -14.27 29.68 18.75
C GLY A 343 -14.94 29.01 19.95
N ASN A 344 -16.06 28.32 19.72
CA ASN A 344 -16.78 27.59 20.75
C ASN A 344 -16.26 26.14 20.87
N SER A 345 -16.15 25.64 22.09
CA SER A 345 -15.92 24.23 22.40
C SER A 345 -17.17 23.64 23.05
N THR A 346 -17.78 22.65 22.40
CA THR A 346 -19.02 21.99 22.87
C THR A 346 -18.77 20.51 23.10
N TRP A 347 -19.15 20.01 24.28
CA TRP A 347 -18.97 18.61 24.68
C TRP A 347 -20.33 18.01 25.02
N ASN A 348 -20.80 17.09 24.20
CA ASN A 348 -22.07 16.39 24.40
C ASN A 348 -21.79 14.91 24.71
N THR A 349 -22.07 14.48 25.94
CA THR A 349 -21.87 13.10 26.38
C THR A 349 -23.21 12.51 26.78
N THR A 350 -23.65 11.45 26.10
CA THR A 350 -24.91 10.75 26.43
C THR A 350 -24.76 9.87 27.66
N GLY A 351 -23.57 9.30 27.86
CA GLY A 351 -23.22 8.54 29.07
C GLY A 351 -22.65 9.45 30.17
N ASN A 352 -21.84 8.86 31.05
CA ASN A 352 -21.19 9.60 32.14
C ASN A 352 -20.00 10.42 31.61
N LEU A 353 -19.81 11.60 32.19
CA LEU A 353 -18.59 12.38 32.07
C LEU A 353 -17.94 12.46 33.45
N ASP A 354 -16.78 11.81 33.60
CA ASP A 354 -15.99 11.84 34.82
C ASP A 354 -14.78 12.76 34.63
N ILE A 355 -14.56 13.67 35.58
CA ILE A 355 -13.39 14.55 35.63
C ILE A 355 -12.69 14.30 36.97
N HIS A 356 -11.49 13.74 36.92
CA HIS A 356 -10.65 13.46 38.08
C HIS A 356 -9.31 14.17 37.96
N THR A 357 -8.82 14.74 39.07
CA THR A 357 -7.49 15.33 39.17
C THR A 357 -6.92 15.01 40.55
N ASP A 358 -5.64 14.67 40.61
CA ASP A 358 -4.92 14.44 41.88
C ASP A 358 -4.46 15.75 42.53
N ALA A 359 -4.51 16.86 41.77
CA ALA A 359 -4.14 18.18 42.23
C ALA A 359 -5.38 19.10 42.19
N ASN A 360 -5.22 20.32 41.67
CA ASN A 360 -6.29 21.32 41.68
C ASN A 360 -7.16 21.19 40.42
N LEU A 361 -8.48 21.33 40.58
CA LEU A 361 -9.41 21.65 39.49
C LEU A 361 -9.79 23.13 39.60
N SER A 362 -9.57 23.90 38.55
CA SER A 362 -10.00 25.31 38.47
C SER A 362 -10.94 25.50 37.28
N ILE A 363 -12.08 26.12 37.53
CA ILE A 363 -13.06 26.50 36.50
C ILE A 363 -13.24 28.01 36.60
N PHE A 364 -12.89 28.71 35.52
CA PHE A 364 -12.97 30.16 35.44
C PHE A 364 -13.71 30.57 34.16
N ALA A 365 -14.73 31.41 34.32
CA ALA A 365 -15.43 32.05 33.21
C ALA A 365 -15.43 33.56 33.45
N MET A 366 -15.14 34.34 32.40
CA MET A 366 -15.23 35.81 32.47
C MET A 366 -16.69 36.32 32.48
N LYS A 367 -17.63 35.46 32.08
CA LYS A 367 -19.08 35.73 32.10
C LYS A 367 -19.75 34.72 33.02
N ASP A 368 -20.74 34.01 32.52
CA ASP A 368 -21.55 33.13 33.33
C ASP A 368 -20.98 31.71 33.37
N THR A 369 -21.10 31.06 34.52
CA THR A 369 -21.01 29.60 34.66
C THR A 369 -22.36 29.09 35.14
N THR A 370 -22.96 28.16 34.41
CA THR A 370 -24.25 27.56 34.75
C THR A 370 -24.08 26.07 34.96
N MET A 371 -24.57 25.56 36.10
CA MET A 371 -24.66 24.13 36.39
C MET A 371 -26.12 23.79 36.61
N SER A 372 -26.63 22.79 35.89
CA SER A 372 -28.04 22.37 35.96
C SER A 372 -28.13 20.87 35.82
N THR A 373 -28.85 20.23 36.75
CA THR A 373 -29.06 18.79 36.81
C THR A 373 -30.55 18.49 36.89
N VAL A 374 -31.00 17.40 36.27
CA VAL A 374 -32.42 16.96 36.35
C VAL A 374 -32.72 16.25 37.67
N GLU A 375 -31.77 15.45 38.14
CA GLU A 375 -31.87 14.73 39.40
C GLU A 375 -31.13 15.49 40.51
N ASN A 376 -30.00 14.98 40.98
CA ASN A 376 -29.29 15.51 42.13
C ASN A 376 -28.02 16.25 41.72
N LEU A 377 -27.75 17.37 42.39
CA LEU A 377 -26.44 18.02 42.44
C LEU A 377 -25.88 17.85 43.85
N SER A 378 -24.73 17.19 43.98
CA SER A 378 -24.05 16.94 45.25
C SER A 378 -22.69 17.63 45.28
N LEU A 379 -22.38 18.31 46.39
CA LEU A 379 -21.08 18.92 46.66
C LEU A 379 -20.60 18.44 48.03
N THR A 380 -19.41 17.88 48.09
CA THR A 380 -18.85 17.28 49.30
C THR A 380 -17.36 17.60 49.39
N THR A 381 -16.88 17.85 50.60
CA THR A 381 -15.46 18.07 50.90
C THR A 381 -15.03 17.23 52.09
N VAL A 382 -13.82 16.68 52.04
CA VAL A 382 -13.22 15.95 53.16
C VAL A 382 -12.60 16.92 54.18
N SER A 383 -12.16 18.10 53.74
CA SER A 383 -11.54 19.10 54.63
C SER A 383 -12.53 19.72 55.62
N GLY A 384 -13.83 19.51 55.41
CA GLY A 384 -14.91 20.12 56.16
C GLY A 384 -15.28 21.54 55.72
N ILE A 385 -14.53 22.15 54.78
CA ILE A 385 -14.75 23.55 54.35
C ILE A 385 -15.36 23.61 52.95
N MET A 386 -16.60 24.09 52.86
CA MET A 386 -17.22 24.56 51.63
C MET A 386 -17.50 26.06 51.78
N SER A 387 -17.15 26.87 50.78
CA SER A 387 -17.35 28.32 50.83
C SER A 387 -18.12 28.81 49.61
N PHE A 388 -19.15 29.63 49.85
CA PHE A 388 -19.89 30.33 48.81
C PHE A 388 -19.85 31.83 49.11
N LEU A 389 -19.36 32.62 48.16
CA LEU A 389 -19.20 34.07 48.33
C LEU A 389 -19.78 34.82 47.14
N SER A 390 -20.69 35.75 47.41
CA SER A 390 -21.15 36.76 46.45
C SER A 390 -20.51 38.09 46.85
N LEU A 391 -19.54 38.58 46.06
CA LEU A 391 -18.72 39.73 46.45
C LEU A 391 -19.46 41.07 46.43
N GLN A 392 -20.46 41.23 45.56
CA GLN A 392 -21.08 42.54 45.31
C GLN A 392 -22.53 42.65 45.80
N ASN A 393 -23.26 41.54 45.84
CA ASN A 393 -24.71 41.60 45.98
C ASN A 393 -25.21 40.48 46.90
N LYS A 394 -26.15 39.65 46.43
CA LYS A 394 -26.86 38.68 47.24
C LYS A 394 -26.42 37.26 46.87
N LEU A 395 -26.39 36.38 47.86
CA LEU A 395 -26.46 34.94 47.66
C LEU A 395 -27.94 34.53 47.68
N ASN A 396 -28.45 33.95 46.60
CA ASN A 396 -29.84 33.50 46.50
C ASN A 396 -29.91 31.97 46.61
N MET A 397 -30.54 31.45 47.65
CA MET A 397 -30.81 30.01 47.83
C MET A 397 -32.32 29.80 47.93
N LYS A 398 -32.87 28.92 47.09
CA LYS A 398 -34.32 28.71 46.98
C LYS A 398 -34.63 27.22 46.82
N SER A 399 -35.73 26.77 47.42
CA SER A 399 -36.32 25.45 47.20
C SER A 399 -37.78 25.64 46.78
N ALA A 400 -38.27 24.82 45.85
CA ALA A 400 -39.67 24.83 45.44
C ALA A 400 -40.60 24.22 46.52
N LYS A 401 -40.03 23.42 47.43
CA LYS A 401 -40.69 22.81 48.58
C LYS A 401 -39.90 23.20 49.85
N ALA A 402 -39.98 22.38 50.89
CA ALA A 402 -39.16 22.58 52.08
C ALA A 402 -37.67 22.68 51.73
N MET A 403 -36.97 23.58 52.42
CA MET A 403 -35.51 23.62 52.47
C MET A 403 -35.09 23.09 53.85
N ASN A 404 -34.35 22.00 53.87
CA ASN A 404 -33.84 21.42 55.11
C ASN A 404 -32.39 21.85 55.31
N LEU A 405 -32.09 22.50 56.43
CA LEU A 405 -30.74 22.81 56.88
C LEU A 405 -30.46 21.98 58.13
N LYS A 406 -29.43 21.14 58.07
CA LYS A 406 -29.06 20.23 59.15
C LYS A 406 -27.55 20.26 59.34
N THR A 407 -27.12 20.23 60.59
CA THR A 407 -25.73 19.96 60.95
C THR A 407 -25.63 18.57 61.56
N GLU A 408 -24.51 17.88 61.33
CA GLU A 408 -24.27 16.54 61.87
C GLU A 408 -23.65 16.58 63.28
N ALA A 409 -22.93 17.66 63.58
CA ALA A 409 -22.31 17.96 64.87
C ALA A 409 -22.29 19.48 65.11
N ASP A 410 -21.86 19.91 66.30
CA ASP A 410 -21.53 21.30 66.71
C ASP A 410 -22.59 22.41 66.51
N GLY A 411 -23.80 22.03 66.08
CA GLY A 411 -24.92 22.96 65.86
C GLY A 411 -24.74 23.88 64.64
N LEU A 412 -25.70 24.77 64.42
CA LEU A 412 -25.68 25.77 63.36
C LEU A 412 -25.43 27.15 63.96
N THR A 413 -24.35 27.82 63.53
CA THR A 413 -24.09 29.23 63.88
C THR A 413 -24.39 30.13 62.68
N ILE A 414 -25.27 31.11 62.86
CA ILE A 414 -25.54 32.17 61.87
C ILE A 414 -25.08 33.49 62.48
N THR A 415 -24.19 34.19 61.79
CA THR A 415 -23.68 35.50 62.23
C THR A 415 -24.02 36.55 61.18
N SER A 416 -24.65 37.64 61.63
CA SER A 416 -24.78 38.87 60.87
C SER A 416 -23.89 39.93 61.51
N LEU A 417 -23.11 40.65 60.71
CA LEU A 417 -22.25 41.74 61.21
C LEU A 417 -23.01 43.06 61.38
N ASP A 418 -24.18 43.17 60.77
CA ASP A 418 -25.06 44.34 60.82
C ASP A 418 -26.53 43.89 60.96
N PHE A 419 -27.49 44.80 60.77
CA PHE A 419 -28.91 44.52 60.87
C PHE A 419 -29.36 43.39 59.91
N SER A 420 -29.97 42.35 60.48
CA SER A 420 -30.61 41.27 59.75
C SER A 420 -32.12 41.28 59.98
N THR A 421 -32.90 41.23 58.91
CA THR A 421 -34.36 41.05 59.00
C THR A 421 -34.72 39.61 58.64
N TRP A 422 -35.46 38.93 59.52
CA TRP A 422 -36.09 37.67 59.21
C TRP A 422 -37.59 37.91 59.01
N ASN A 423 -38.11 37.52 57.84
CA ASN A 423 -39.52 37.75 57.49
C ASN A 423 -40.14 36.42 57.06
N SER A 424 -41.07 35.91 57.86
CA SER A 424 -41.91 34.76 57.53
C SER A 424 -43.35 35.22 57.35
N THR A 425 -43.94 34.93 56.18
CA THR A 425 -45.36 35.16 55.91
C THR A 425 -46.25 33.97 56.31
N GLY A 426 -45.64 32.85 56.69
CA GLY A 426 -46.33 31.64 57.13
C GLY A 426 -46.19 31.39 58.63
N LEU A 427 -46.91 30.39 59.14
CA LEU A 427 -46.75 29.92 60.51
C LEU A 427 -45.30 29.50 60.75
N VAL A 428 -44.70 30.06 61.78
CA VAL A 428 -43.39 29.65 62.29
C VAL A 428 -43.62 28.75 63.49
N THR A 429 -42.95 27.60 63.52
CA THR A 429 -42.94 26.70 64.67
C THR A 429 -41.50 26.38 65.00
N GLU A 430 -41.09 26.72 66.22
CA GLU A 430 -39.78 26.41 66.77
C GLU A 430 -39.94 25.37 67.88
N VAL A 431 -39.08 24.36 67.89
CA VAL A 431 -39.10 23.31 68.91
C VAL A 431 -37.69 23.13 69.44
N PHE A 432 -37.51 23.43 70.72
CA PHE A 432 -36.24 23.27 71.42
C PHE A 432 -36.33 22.09 72.38
N SER A 433 -35.59 21.01 72.11
CA SER A 433 -35.69 19.78 72.92
C SER A 433 -34.96 19.84 74.27
N ALA A 434 -34.07 20.82 74.46
CA ALA A 434 -33.31 20.98 75.69
C ALA A 434 -33.61 22.34 76.36
N SER A 435 -33.17 23.44 75.74
CA SER A 435 -33.44 24.80 76.21
C SER A 435 -33.30 25.80 75.06
N GLN A 436 -33.93 26.97 75.21
CA GLN A 436 -33.72 28.15 74.38
C GLN A 436 -33.14 29.24 75.28
N ILE A 437 -32.02 29.84 74.86
CA ILE A 437 -31.40 30.99 75.55
C ILE A 437 -31.34 32.13 74.54
N THR A 438 -32.03 33.22 74.83
CA THR A 438 -32.07 34.41 73.97
C THR A 438 -31.40 35.57 74.67
N GLY A 439 -30.18 35.93 74.24
CA GLY A 439 -29.43 37.05 74.78
C GLY A 439 -29.62 38.32 73.94
N ILE A 440 -30.26 39.34 74.50
CA ILE A 440 -30.57 40.59 73.80
C ILE A 440 -29.92 41.74 74.56
N THR A 441 -29.04 42.47 73.89
CA THR A 441 -28.39 43.67 74.44
C THR A 441 -29.18 44.95 74.12
N GLY A 442 -30.00 44.92 73.06
CA GLY A 442 -30.95 45.97 72.70
C GLY A 442 -32.34 45.75 73.32
N SER A 443 -33.38 46.20 72.62
CA SER A 443 -34.77 45.92 72.97
C SER A 443 -35.27 44.63 72.33
N LEU A 444 -36.03 43.83 73.06
CA LEU A 444 -36.91 42.80 72.52
C LEU A 444 -38.29 43.41 72.31
N ASP A 445 -38.82 43.33 71.09
CA ASP A 445 -40.16 43.78 70.76
C ASP A 445 -40.98 42.59 70.23
N LEU A 446 -42.16 42.38 70.79
CA LEU A 446 -43.03 41.24 70.50
C LEU A 446 -44.47 41.72 70.33
N ASP A 447 -44.79 42.11 69.10
CA ASP A 447 -46.13 42.55 68.73
C ASP A 447 -46.99 41.39 68.24
N THR A 448 -48.21 41.28 68.78
CA THR A 448 -49.22 40.30 68.35
C THR A 448 -50.59 40.95 68.27
N SER A 449 -51.38 40.59 67.26
CA SER A 449 -52.72 41.15 67.02
C SER A 449 -53.86 40.35 67.66
N ALA A 450 -53.59 39.15 68.16
CA ALA A 450 -54.61 38.25 68.70
C ALA A 450 -54.39 37.93 70.19
N GLY A 451 -53.15 37.69 70.58
CA GLY A 451 -52.76 37.31 71.94
C GLY A 451 -51.39 36.64 71.97
N MET A 452 -50.77 36.65 73.13
CA MET A 452 -49.54 35.90 73.44
C MET A 452 -49.89 34.89 74.53
N ASP A 453 -49.54 33.63 74.32
CA ASP A 453 -49.76 32.56 75.29
C ASP A 453 -48.40 32.05 75.77
N ILE A 454 -48.23 31.98 77.10
CA ILE A 454 -46.98 31.58 77.75
C ILE A 454 -47.34 30.59 78.85
N ASP A 455 -47.06 29.32 78.58
CA ASP A 455 -47.31 28.22 79.51
C ASP A 455 -46.00 27.67 80.08
N ALA A 456 -45.99 27.36 81.37
CA ALA A 456 -44.89 26.63 82.01
C ALA A 456 -45.42 25.51 82.91
N GLY A 457 -44.76 24.35 82.88
CA GLY A 457 -45.12 23.20 83.71
C GLY A 457 -44.79 23.34 85.20
N ALA A 458 -44.03 24.37 85.58
CA ALA A 458 -43.68 24.67 86.97
C ALA A 458 -43.94 26.16 87.29
N ASN A 459 -43.00 27.06 86.97
CA ASN A 459 -43.08 28.49 87.25
C ASN A 459 -42.66 29.32 86.02
N ILE A 460 -43.20 30.54 85.92
CA ILE A 460 -42.69 31.61 85.08
C ILE A 460 -42.13 32.66 86.03
N ASP A 461 -40.81 32.85 86.03
CA ASP A 461 -40.15 33.90 86.82
C ASP A 461 -39.79 35.08 85.91
N ILE A 462 -40.28 36.26 86.27
CA ILE A 462 -39.99 37.52 85.59
C ILE A 462 -39.29 38.42 86.60
N ASP A 463 -37.98 38.54 86.46
CA ASP A 463 -37.17 39.43 87.28
C ASP A 463 -36.85 40.71 86.51
N SER A 464 -37.14 41.86 87.10
CA SER A 464 -36.82 43.17 86.54
C SER A 464 -36.14 44.04 87.58
N THR A 465 -35.10 44.75 87.16
CA THR A 465 -34.42 45.77 87.99
C THR A 465 -35.12 47.13 87.94
N SER A 466 -36.17 47.26 87.09
CA SER A 466 -37.04 48.43 86.92
C SER A 466 -38.52 48.07 87.06
N ASN A 467 -39.43 49.05 87.03
CA ASN A 467 -40.87 48.79 87.15
C ASN A 467 -41.39 47.95 85.97
N ILE A 468 -42.01 46.81 86.28
CA ILE A 468 -42.86 46.08 85.33
C ILE A 468 -44.19 46.84 85.28
N ASN A 469 -44.48 47.51 84.16
CA ASN A 469 -45.74 48.21 83.99
C ASN A 469 -46.73 47.32 83.21
N LEU A 470 -47.59 46.62 83.93
CA LEU A 470 -48.73 45.91 83.36
C LEU A 470 -49.87 46.92 83.17
N ASN A 471 -49.87 47.66 82.07
CA ASN A 471 -51.02 48.48 81.72
C ASN A 471 -52.13 47.56 81.20
N GLU A 472 -53.27 47.49 81.90
CA GLU A 472 -54.53 47.01 81.31
C GLU A 472 -54.97 48.05 80.25
N GLY A 473 -54.55 47.84 79.00
CA GLY A 473 -55.05 48.60 77.85
C GLY A 473 -56.39 48.03 77.39
N SER A 474 -57.39 48.92 77.28
CA SER A 474 -58.75 48.73 76.76
C SER A 474 -58.85 48.11 75.36
#